data_AF-A0A521VID1-F1
#
_entry.id   AF-A0A521VID1-F1
#
_cell.length_a   1.000
_cell.length_b   1.000
_cell.length_c   1.000
_cell.angle_alpha   90.00
_cell.angle_beta   90.00
_cell.angle_gamma   90.00
#
_symmetry.space_group_name_H-M   'P 1'
#
loop_
_entity.id
_entity.type
_entity.pdbx_description
1 polymer ?
#
loop_
_entity_poly.entity_id
_entity_poly.type
_entity_poly.pdbx_seq_one_letter_code
_entity_poly.pdbx_strand_id
1 'polypeptide(L)' 'MAHADITDARSLSLSGADSAAAQRLDALIDDLYYYRPGVLDRLDALLQEFPEFVLAHVLKGYSLMSEGLLDAHPKA' A
#
# COMPACT_ATOMS: atom_id res chain seq x y z
N MET A 1 2.28 13.28 -22.76
CA MET A 1 3.42 13.34 -21.82
C MET A 1 3.77 11.90 -21.51
N ALA A 2 5.00 11.46 -21.73
CA ALA A 2 5.40 10.11 -21.33
C ALA A 2 5.34 10.06 -19.80
N HIS A 3 4.46 9.25 -19.23
CA HIS A 3 4.53 8.92 -17.81
C HIS A 3 5.88 8.24 -17.61
N ALA A 4 6.73 8.81 -16.75
CA ALA A 4 7.93 8.10 -16.33
C ALA A 4 7.48 6.78 -15.70
N ASP A 5 8.02 5.66 -16.17
CA ASP A 5 7.76 4.37 -15.56
C ASP A 5 8.30 4.41 -14.13
N ILE A 6 7.39 4.49 -13.16
CA ILE A 6 7.74 4.33 -11.76
C ILE A 6 8.03 2.86 -11.53
N THR A 7 9.19 2.55 -11.00
CA THR A 7 9.62 1.18 -10.74
C THR A 7 9.87 0.95 -9.26
N ASP A 8 9.64 -0.28 -8.79
CA ASP A 8 10.04 -0.71 -7.45
C ASP A 8 11.56 -1.01 -7.37
N ALA A 9 12.02 -1.41 -6.18
CA ALA A 9 13.42 -1.80 -5.93
C ALA A 9 13.90 -3.01 -6.77
N ARG A 10 12.99 -3.76 -7.39
CA ARG A 10 13.28 -4.87 -8.31
C ARG A 10 13.28 -4.43 -9.76
N SER A 11 13.18 -3.12 -10.03
CA SER A 11 13.05 -2.53 -11.36
C SER A 11 11.77 -2.96 -12.10
N LEU A 12 10.71 -3.32 -11.37
CA LEU A 12 9.41 -3.67 -11.94
C LEU A 12 8.47 -2.46 -11.96
N SER A 13 7.77 -2.25 -13.07
CA SER A 13 6.82 -1.14 -13.22
C SER A 13 5.68 -1.20 -12.21
N LEU A 14 5.34 -0.04 -11.66
CA LEU A 14 4.23 0.17 -10.73
C LEU A 14 3.10 0.93 -11.43
N SER A 15 1.90 0.33 -11.43
CA SER A 15 0.69 0.92 -12.02
C SER A 15 0.02 1.90 -11.06
N GLY A 16 -0.42 3.05 -11.57
CA GLY A 16 -1.27 4.01 -10.85
C GLY A 16 -0.61 4.73 -9.67
N ALA A 17 0.72 4.80 -9.66
CA ALA A 17 1.52 5.46 -8.63
C ALA A 17 2.48 6.48 -9.24
N ASP A 18 2.81 7.51 -8.45
CA ASP A 18 4.00 8.32 -8.67
C ASP A 18 5.17 7.85 -7.78
N SER A 19 6.32 8.50 -7.88
CA SER A 19 7.50 8.18 -7.08
C SER A 19 7.25 8.34 -5.57
N ALA A 20 6.41 9.29 -5.16
CA ALA A 20 6.14 9.54 -3.75
C ALA A 20 5.21 8.47 -3.17
N ALA A 21 4.20 8.05 -3.93
CA ALA A 21 3.34 6.92 -3.59
C ALA A 21 4.14 5.62 -3.47
N ALA A 22 5.07 5.36 -4.39
CA ALA A 22 5.95 4.20 -4.32
C ALA A 22 6.79 4.18 -3.04
N GLN A 23 7.43 5.30 -2.69
CA GLN A 23 8.19 5.43 -1.44
C GLN A 23 7.33 5.23 -0.19
N ARG A 24 6.08 5.73 -0.21
CA ARG A 24 5.13 5.51 0.89
C ARG A 24 4.73 4.05 1.02
N LEU A 25 4.57 3.33 -0.09
CA LEU A 25 4.29 1.91 -0.06
C LEU A 25 5.45 1.12 0.53
N ASP A 26 6.69 1.44 0.16
CA ASP A 26 7.89 0.80 0.73
C ASP A 26 7.94 0.99 2.26
N ALA A 27 7.71 2.21 2.75
CA ALA A 27 7.64 2.48 4.18
C ALA A 27 6.50 1.72 4.89
N LEU A 28 5.35 1.54 4.23
CA LEU A 28 4.25 0.73 4.78
C LEU A 28 4.59 -0.76 4.83
N ILE A 29 5.33 -1.28 3.86
CA ILE A 29 5.80 -2.67 3.87
C ILE A 29 6.76 -2.90 5.04
N ASP A 30 7.70 -1.97 5.26
CA ASP A 30 8.62 -2.04 6.41
C ASP A 30 7.83 -2.01 7.73
N ASP A 31 6.91 -1.07 7.88
CA ASP A 31 6.08 -0.95 9.08
C ASP A 31 5.21 -2.20 9.32
N LEU A 32 4.67 -2.80 8.25
CA LEU A 32 3.94 -4.07 8.32
C LEU A 32 4.85 -5.19 8.82
N TYR A 33 6.07 -5.29 8.28
CA TYR A 33 7.06 -6.30 8.67
C TYR A 33 7.46 -6.16 10.15
N TYR A 34 7.56 -4.93 10.65
CA TYR A 34 7.84 -4.64 12.06
C TYR A 34 6.59 -4.60 12.96
N TYR A 35 5.43 -5.05 12.46
CA TYR A 35 4.17 -5.09 13.21
C TYR A 35 3.79 -3.74 13.84
N ARG A 36 4.08 -2.63 13.15
CA ARG A 36 3.70 -1.30 13.62
C ARG A 36 2.18 -1.15 13.54
N PRO A 37 1.53 -0.55 14.56
CA PRO A 37 0.09 -0.32 14.52
C PRO A 37 -0.29 0.72 13.44
N GLY A 38 -1.55 0.69 13.00
CA GLY A 38 -2.13 1.69 12.09
C GLY A 38 -1.59 1.65 10.65
N VAL A 39 -0.98 0.54 10.22
CA VAL A 39 -0.54 0.37 8.83
C VAL A 39 -1.73 0.35 7.87
N LEU A 40 -2.81 -0.35 8.20
CA LEU A 40 -4.00 -0.43 7.35
C LEU A 40 -4.69 0.93 7.16
N ASP A 41 -4.82 1.75 8.21
CA ASP A 41 -5.40 3.10 8.07
C ASP A 41 -4.57 3.98 7.14
N ARG A 42 -3.24 3.89 7.23
CA ARG A 42 -2.32 4.63 6.36
C ARG A 42 -2.30 4.11 4.93
N LEU A 43 -2.47 2.80 4.75
CA LEU A 43 -2.63 2.17 3.44
C LEU A 43 -3.97 2.57 2.81
N ASP A 44 -5.04 2.68 3.59
CA ASP A 44 -6.32 3.21 3.13
C ASP A 44 -6.22 4.68 2.69
N ALA A 45 -5.51 5.51 3.46
CA ALA A 45 -5.25 6.89 3.07
C ALA A 45 -4.42 6.98 1.77
N LEU A 46 -3.44 6.08 1.58
CA LEU A 46 -2.68 5.99 0.33
C LEU A 46 -3.59 5.64 -0.86
N LEU A 47 -4.49 4.67 -0.69
CA LEU A 47 -5.43 4.24 -1.73
C LEU A 47 -6.53 5.26 -2.02
N GLN A 48 -6.88 6.13 -1.08
CA GLN A 48 -7.76 7.27 -1.33
C GLN A 48 -7.11 8.31 -2.26
N GLU A 49 -5.81 8.53 -2.11
CA GLU A 49 -5.05 9.46 -2.94
C GLU A 49 -4.65 8.85 -4.29
N PHE A 50 -4.33 7.56 -4.31
CA PHE A 50 -3.92 6.80 -5.49
C PHE A 50 -4.82 5.57 -5.72
N PRO A 51 -6.07 5.77 -6.17
CA PRO A 51 -7.06 4.69 -6.28
C PRO A 51 -6.68 3.61 -7.30
N GLU A 52 -5.83 3.93 -8.28
CA GLU A 52 -5.36 3.01 -9.31
C GLU A 52 -4.05 2.30 -8.92
N PHE A 53 -3.54 2.50 -7.69
CA PHE A 53 -2.28 1.89 -7.25
C PHE A 53 -2.44 0.40 -6.97
N VAL A 54 -2.24 -0.42 -8.00
CA VAL A 54 -2.51 -1.86 -7.99
C VAL A 54 -1.76 -2.58 -6.86
N LEU A 55 -0.47 -2.29 -6.68
CA LEU A 55 0.33 -3.00 -5.67
C LEU A 55 -0.11 -2.67 -4.23
N ALA A 56 -0.58 -1.45 -3.97
CA ALA A 56 -1.15 -1.08 -2.68
C ALA A 56 -2.46 -1.84 -2.38
N HIS A 57 -3.31 -2.06 -3.38
CA HIS A 57 -4.50 -2.92 -3.24
C HIS A 57 -4.12 -4.37 -2.94
N VAL A 58 -3.08 -4.89 -3.61
CA VAL A 58 -2.57 -6.25 -3.36
C VAL A 58 -2.08 -6.39 -1.92
N LEU A 59 -1.30 -5.41 -1.43
CA LEU A 59 -0.84 -5.40 -0.04
C LEU A 59 -2.02 -5.40 0.93
N LYS A 60 -3.03 -4.56 0.70
CA LYS A 60 -4.24 -4.49 1.54
C LYS A 60 -4.96 -5.83 1.58
N GLY A 61 -5.19 -6.45 0.43
CA GLY A 61 -5.85 -7.75 0.34
C GLY A 61 -5.07 -8.85 1.08
N TYR A 62 -3.75 -8.87 0.94
CA TYR A 62 -2.87 -9.78 1.67
C TYR A 62 -2.97 -9.58 3.19
N SER A 63 -2.82 -8.35 3.67
CA SER A 63 -2.91 -8.03 5.11
C SER A 63 -4.26 -8.43 5.70
N LEU A 64 -5.38 -8.12 5.04
CA LEU A 64 -6.72 -8.50 5.52
C LEU A 64 -6.88 -10.02 5.64
N MET A 65 -6.35 -10.78 4.69
CA MET A 65 -6.39 -12.24 4.71
C MET A 65 -5.50 -12.82 5.82
N SER A 66 -4.29 -12.28 5.98
CA SER A 66 -3.29 -12.80 6.92
C SER A 66 -3.58 -12.44 8.38
N GLU A 67 -4.16 -11.27 8.63
CA GLU A 67 -4.41 -10.76 9.98
C GLU A 67 -5.81 -11.13 10.51
N GLY A 68 -6.66 -11.76 9.68
CA GLY A 68 -8.01 -12.18 10.09
C GLY A 68 -8.95 -10.99 10.36
N LEU A 69 -8.63 -9.81 9.86
CA LEU A 69 -9.35 -8.55 10.10
C LEU A 69 -10.64 -8.41 9.28
N LEU A 70 -11.15 -9.51 8.72
CA LEU A 70 -12.42 -9.51 7.97
C LEU A 70 -13.63 -9.14 8.86
N ASP A 71 -13.49 -9.06 10.19
CA ASP A 71 -14.60 -8.70 11.09
C ASP A 71 -14.20 -7.97 12.40
N ALA A 72 -12.98 -7.42 12.51
CA ALA A 72 -12.49 -6.86 13.77
C ALA A 72 -11.92 -5.46 13.58
N HIS A 73 -12.78 -4.44 13.53
CA HIS A 73 -12.61 -3.16 14.21
C HIS A 73 -13.84 -2.27 13.93
N PRO A 74 -14.77 -2.07 14.89
CA PRO A 74 -15.65 -0.93 14.82
C PRO A 74 -14.77 0.32 14.88
N LYS A 75 -14.95 1.22 13.91
CA LYS A 75 -14.32 2.55 13.94
C LYS A 75 -14.63 3.19 15.29
N ALA A 76 -13.59 3.57 16.02
CA ALA A 76 -13.69 4.37 17.24
C ALA A 76 -14.15 5.79 16.89
#